data_AF-A0A8C7FSX7-F1
#
_entry.id   AF-A0A8C7FSX7-F1
#
_cell.length_a   1.000
_cell.length_b   1.000
_cell.length_c   1.000
_cell.angle_alpha   90.00
_cell.angle_beta   90.00
_cell.angle_gamma   90.00
#
_symmetry.space_group_name_H-M   'P 1'
#
loop_
_entity.id
_entity.type
_entity.pdbx_description
1 polymer ?
#
loop_
_entity_poly.entity_id
_entity_poly.type
_entity_poly.pdbx_seq_one_letter_code
_entity_poly.pdbx_strand_id
1 'polypeptide(L)'
;MLLVEFEKNTVHMRDPERVEQIICGMIKGGASKLQVITDFDMTLSRFAVNGQRCPTCHNIIDNCKLVTEDCRTKLLELKNTYYPIEIDPHLTMEEKYPFMVEWYFKSHTLLVEQRLQKEKLSEVVRDSDACLREGYEPFFDRLQQHNVPVFIFSAGLGDVLEEIIHQAGVYHPNVKVVSNFMDFDENGELRGFKGELIHVFNKHDGALRNTEYFKQVKDNCNIVLLGDSLGDLNMADGVPNVENILKIGFLNDKVEDRLEKYLDSYDIVLVKDETLDVPNSILQKII
;
A
#
# COMPACT_ATOMS: atom_id res chain seq x y z
N MET A 1 26.66 6.69 -6.26
CA MET A 1 25.85 6.82 -7.49
C MET A 1 24.97 8.04 -7.30
N LEU A 2 25.15 9.12 -8.07
CA LEU A 2 24.31 10.32 -7.91
C LEU A 2 22.99 10.15 -8.66
N LEU A 3 21.90 10.01 -7.90
CA LEU A 3 20.53 10.17 -8.38
C LEU A 3 20.09 11.58 -7.99
N VAL A 4 19.73 12.40 -8.99
CA VAL A 4 19.33 13.81 -8.75
C VAL A 4 18.07 13.85 -7.87
N GLU A 5 17.22 12.84 -7.98
CA GLU A 5 16.01 12.69 -7.18
C GLU A 5 16.31 12.55 -5.68
N PHE A 6 17.51 12.12 -5.29
CA PHE A 6 17.91 12.01 -3.87
C PHE A 6 18.29 13.38 -3.27
N GLU A 7 18.47 14.42 -4.10
CA GLU A 7 18.75 15.79 -3.64
C GLU A 7 17.48 16.57 -3.27
N LYS A 8 16.29 15.99 -3.51
CA LYS A 8 15.02 16.58 -3.10
C LYS A 8 14.96 16.75 -1.58
N ASN A 9 14.39 17.86 -1.13
CA ASN A 9 14.18 18.14 0.29
C ASN A 9 13.18 17.18 0.98
N THR A 10 12.42 16.41 0.20
CA THR A 10 11.51 15.36 0.69
C THR A 10 12.24 14.07 1.04
N VAL A 11 13.51 13.92 0.63
CA VAL A 11 14.27 12.67 0.77
C VAL A 11 15.13 12.71 2.02
N HIS A 12 14.93 11.74 2.90
CA HIS A 12 15.72 11.58 4.11
C HIS A 12 16.26 10.15 4.20
N MET A 13 17.53 10.02 4.54
CA MET A 13 18.22 8.73 4.69
C MET A 13 19.05 8.78 5.96
N ARG A 14 18.93 7.77 6.82
CA ARG A 14 19.79 7.63 8.00
C ARG A 14 21.22 7.25 7.62
N ASP A 15 21.36 6.35 6.65
CA ASP A 15 22.62 5.81 6.16
C ASP A 15 22.64 5.76 4.62
N PRO A 16 22.99 6.88 3.96
CA PRO A 16 23.06 6.95 2.50
C PRO A 16 24.07 5.97 1.87
N GLU A 17 25.17 5.65 2.58
CA GLU A 17 26.18 4.71 2.08
C GLU A 17 25.61 3.28 2.01
N ARG A 18 24.86 2.87 3.05
CA ARG A 18 24.13 1.60 3.04
C ARG A 18 23.09 1.55 1.93
N VAL A 19 22.32 2.63 1.71
CA VAL A 19 21.36 2.73 0.60
C VAL A 19 22.07 2.51 -0.74
N GLU A 20 23.22 3.15 -0.96
CA GLU A 20 24.00 2.97 -2.19
C GLU A 20 24.50 1.52 -2.35
N GLN A 21 24.96 0.88 -1.27
CA GLN A 21 25.39 -0.52 -1.31
C GLN A 21 24.25 -1.46 -1.70
N ILE A 22 23.05 -1.28 -1.13
CA ILE A 22 21.85 -2.06 -1.46
C ILE A 22 21.51 -1.88 -2.94
N ILE A 23 21.44 -0.64 -3.42
CA ILE A 23 21.09 -0.37 -4.83
C ILE A 23 22.17 -0.94 -5.77
N CYS A 24 23.46 -0.83 -5.43
CA CYS A 24 24.53 -1.48 -6.19
C CYS A 24 24.37 -3.01 -6.26
N GLY A 25 23.94 -3.64 -5.17
CA GLY A 25 23.59 -5.06 -5.15
C GLY A 25 22.44 -5.40 -6.10
N MET A 26 21.39 -4.58 -6.09
CA MET A 26 20.23 -4.74 -6.97
C MET A 26 20.58 -4.56 -8.45
N ILE A 27 21.38 -3.55 -8.80
CA ILE A 27 21.86 -3.31 -10.18
C ILE A 27 22.62 -4.54 -10.71
N LYS A 28 23.46 -5.17 -9.88
CA LYS A 28 24.19 -6.39 -10.28
C LYS A 28 23.25 -7.57 -10.57
N GLY A 29 22.10 -7.64 -9.90
CA GLY A 29 21.10 -8.69 -10.13
C GLY A 29 20.17 -8.41 -11.30
N GLY A 30 19.93 -7.13 -11.60
CA GLY A 30 19.03 -6.68 -12.67
C GLY A 30 17.60 -7.20 -12.53
N ALA A 31 16.84 -7.12 -13.63
CA ALA A 31 15.42 -7.50 -13.67
C ALA A 31 15.15 -8.93 -13.18
N SER A 32 16.01 -9.89 -13.56
CA SER A 32 15.80 -11.31 -13.28
C SER A 32 15.77 -11.67 -11.79
N LYS A 33 16.37 -10.81 -10.94
CA LYS A 33 16.37 -10.98 -9.48
C LYS A 33 15.43 -10.03 -8.77
N LEU A 34 14.80 -9.08 -9.46
CA LEU A 34 14.00 -8.03 -8.83
C LEU A 34 12.56 -8.48 -8.61
N GLN A 35 11.97 -8.13 -7.46
CA GLN A 35 10.53 -8.05 -7.25
C GLN A 35 10.18 -6.78 -6.47
N VAL A 36 8.94 -6.32 -6.63
CA VAL A 36 8.39 -5.19 -5.89
C VAL A 36 7.32 -5.70 -4.94
N ILE A 37 7.40 -5.28 -3.68
CA ILE A 37 6.37 -5.52 -2.66
C ILE A 37 5.90 -4.16 -2.16
N THR A 38 4.62 -3.84 -2.29
CA THR A 38 4.15 -2.48 -2.03
C THR A 38 2.80 -2.48 -1.34
N ASP A 39 2.61 -1.56 -0.41
CA ASP A 39 1.27 -1.16 -0.01
C ASP A 39 0.59 -0.36 -1.15
N PHE A 40 -0.70 -0.08 -1.02
CA PHE A 40 -1.46 0.70 -1.98
C PHE A 40 -1.91 2.06 -1.46
N ASP A 41 -2.68 2.10 -0.37
CA ASP A 41 -3.32 3.32 0.09
C ASP A 41 -2.27 4.26 0.68
N MET A 42 -2.18 5.50 0.18
CA MET A 42 -1.20 6.51 0.61
C MET A 42 0.28 6.15 0.28
N THR A 43 0.52 4.96 -0.30
CA THR A 43 1.82 4.50 -0.83
C THR A 43 1.87 4.59 -2.36
N LEU A 44 0.93 3.95 -3.08
CA LEU A 44 0.78 4.11 -4.53
C LEU A 44 -0.27 5.17 -4.86
N SER A 45 -1.32 5.28 -4.04
CA SER A 45 -2.23 6.42 -4.06
C SER A 45 -1.65 7.61 -3.30
N ARG A 46 -2.07 8.82 -3.71
CA ARG A 46 -1.66 10.07 -3.06
C ARG A 46 -2.27 10.18 -1.68
N PHE A 47 -1.58 10.89 -0.81
CA PHE A 47 -2.15 11.28 0.48
C PHE A 47 -2.99 12.54 0.36
N ALA A 48 -2.53 13.54 -0.40
CA ALA A 48 -3.26 14.78 -0.65
C ALA A 48 -3.00 15.37 -2.05
N VAL A 49 -3.99 16.11 -2.56
CA VAL A 49 -3.86 16.94 -3.76
C VAL A 49 -4.29 18.36 -3.38
N ASN A 50 -3.42 19.34 -3.60
CA ASN A 50 -3.67 20.75 -3.27
C ASN A 50 -4.10 20.98 -1.80
N GLY A 51 -3.55 20.18 -0.87
CA GLY A 51 -3.86 20.25 0.56
C GLY A 51 -5.17 19.55 0.96
N GLN A 52 -5.94 19.02 0.02
CA GLN A 52 -7.11 18.18 0.30
C GLN A 52 -6.71 16.71 0.35
N ARG A 53 -7.09 16.02 1.41
CA ARG A 53 -6.78 14.60 1.61
C ARG A 53 -7.49 13.74 0.55
N CYS A 54 -6.74 12.87 -0.11
CA CYS A 54 -7.27 11.90 -1.05
C CYS A 54 -7.90 10.72 -0.31
N PRO A 55 -8.90 10.05 -0.92
CA PRO A 55 -9.56 8.92 -0.29
C PRO A 55 -8.68 7.66 -0.34
N THR A 56 -8.72 6.86 0.73
CA THR A 56 -8.30 5.46 0.69
C THR A 56 -9.36 4.62 -0.05
N CYS A 57 -9.05 3.35 -0.34
CA CYS A 57 -10.02 2.39 -0.89
C CYS A 57 -11.32 2.33 -0.07
N HIS A 58 -11.23 2.32 1.27
CA HIS A 58 -12.42 2.42 2.13
C HIS A 58 -13.13 3.75 1.97
N ASN A 59 -12.42 4.88 1.97
CA ASN A 59 -13.07 6.20 1.87
C ASN A 59 -13.75 6.44 0.52
N ILE A 60 -13.33 5.76 -0.55
CA ILE A 60 -14.07 5.76 -1.83
C ILE A 60 -15.49 5.21 -1.62
N ILE A 61 -15.62 4.10 -0.87
CA ILE A 61 -16.92 3.52 -0.55
C ILE A 61 -17.67 4.38 0.47
N ASP A 62 -17.03 4.80 1.58
CA ASP A 62 -17.67 5.58 2.65
C ASP A 62 -18.34 6.86 2.11
N ASN A 63 -17.73 7.49 1.10
CA ASN A 63 -18.18 8.74 0.50
C ASN A 63 -19.06 8.56 -0.75
N CYS A 64 -19.27 7.32 -1.21
CA CYS A 64 -20.07 7.09 -2.41
C CYS A 64 -21.57 7.27 -2.16
N LYS A 65 -22.34 7.39 -3.25
CA LYS A 65 -23.80 7.59 -3.21
C LYS A 65 -24.58 6.35 -2.73
N LEU A 66 -23.93 5.19 -2.67
CA LEU A 66 -24.54 3.94 -2.20
C LEU A 66 -24.58 3.83 -0.68
N VAL A 67 -23.76 4.62 0.02
CA VAL A 67 -23.71 4.66 1.48
C VAL A 67 -24.61 5.79 1.98
N THR A 68 -25.53 5.45 2.88
CA THR A 68 -26.44 6.44 3.50
C THR A 68 -25.69 7.41 4.40
N GLU A 69 -26.22 8.63 4.59
CA GLU A 69 -25.62 9.63 5.49
C GLU A 69 -25.53 9.14 6.95
N ASP A 70 -26.48 8.33 7.41
CA ASP A 70 -26.44 7.70 8.74
C ASP A 70 -25.24 6.74 8.86
N CYS A 71 -25.04 5.88 7.86
CA CYS A 71 -23.89 4.98 7.82
C CYS A 71 -22.58 5.76 7.72
N ARG A 72 -22.51 6.81 6.90
CA ARG A 72 -21.33 7.67 6.79
C ARG A 72 -20.98 8.33 8.13
N THR A 73 -21.99 8.78 8.88
CA THR A 73 -21.79 9.34 10.22
C THR A 73 -21.18 8.30 11.17
N LYS A 74 -21.70 7.07 11.18
CA LYS A 74 -21.15 5.97 12.00
C LYS A 74 -19.71 5.61 11.60
N LEU A 75 -19.42 5.54 10.30
CA LEU A 75 -18.07 5.27 9.79
C LEU A 75 -17.08 6.37 10.21
N LEU A 76 -17.51 7.63 10.18
CA LEU A 76 -16.71 8.77 10.66
C LEU A 76 -16.48 8.70 12.17
N GLU A 77 -17.47 8.32 12.97
CA GLU A 77 -17.32 8.10 14.41
C GLU A 77 -16.31 6.99 14.73
N LEU A 78 -16.36 5.87 13.99
CA LEU A 78 -15.37 4.80 14.09
C LEU A 78 -13.96 5.35 13.78
N LYS A 79 -13.80 6.06 12.66
CA LYS A 79 -12.51 6.66 12.29
C LYS A 79 -11.99 7.60 13.38
N ASN A 80 -12.83 8.49 13.91
CA ASN A 80 -12.45 9.42 14.98
C ASN A 80 -12.04 8.71 16.27
N THR A 81 -12.56 7.51 16.52
CA THR A 81 -12.22 6.68 17.67
C THR A 81 -10.90 5.93 17.47
N TYR A 82 -10.74 5.25 16.33
CA TYR A 82 -9.66 4.27 16.13
C TYR A 82 -8.41 4.84 15.44
N TYR A 83 -8.55 5.83 14.55
CA TYR A 83 -7.39 6.41 13.87
C TYR A 83 -6.38 7.06 14.82
N PRO A 84 -6.78 7.79 15.90
CA PRO A 84 -5.82 8.28 16.89
C PRO A 84 -5.01 7.15 17.55
N ILE A 85 -5.62 5.99 17.79
CA ILE A 85 -4.97 4.81 18.37
C ILE A 85 -3.98 4.19 17.38
N GLU A 86 -4.37 4.06 16.10
CA GLU A 86 -3.51 3.54 15.04
C GLU A 86 -2.18 4.30 14.96
N ILE A 87 -2.24 5.63 15.02
CA ILE A 87 -1.09 6.51 14.84
C ILE A 87 -0.41 6.93 16.15
N ASP A 88 -0.86 6.44 17.31
CA ASP A 88 -0.32 6.81 18.61
C ASP A 88 1.15 6.37 18.74
N PRO A 89 2.13 7.28 18.88
CA PRO A 89 3.53 6.89 19.00
C PRO A 89 3.87 6.19 20.33
N HIS A 90 3.02 6.30 21.34
CA HIS A 90 3.23 5.76 22.68
C HIS A 90 2.70 4.34 22.86
N LEU A 91 1.83 3.87 21.95
CA LEU A 91 1.33 2.50 21.95
C LEU A 91 2.20 1.60 21.06
N THR A 92 2.47 0.39 21.56
CA THR A 92 3.12 -0.68 20.79
C THR A 92 2.19 -1.24 19.71
N MET A 93 2.73 -1.96 18.73
CA MET A 93 1.88 -2.62 17.72
C MET A 93 0.97 -3.67 18.35
N GLU A 94 1.44 -4.40 19.35
CA GLU A 94 0.67 -5.42 20.07
C GLU A 94 -0.54 -4.81 20.79
N GLU A 95 -0.36 -3.66 21.44
CA GLU A 95 -1.46 -2.93 22.12
C GLU A 95 -2.49 -2.41 21.12
N LYS A 96 -2.05 -1.96 19.93
CA LYS A 96 -2.95 -1.44 18.88
C LYS A 96 -3.69 -2.54 18.13
N TYR A 97 -3.13 -3.74 18.06
CA TYR A 97 -3.65 -4.85 17.28
C TYR A 97 -5.15 -5.12 17.50
N PRO A 98 -5.65 -5.35 18.73
CA PRO A 98 -7.07 -5.65 18.94
C PRO A 98 -8.00 -4.50 18.51
N PHE A 99 -7.56 -3.25 18.64
CA PHE A 99 -8.33 -2.09 18.21
C PHE A 99 -8.47 -2.02 16.68
N MET A 100 -7.42 -2.40 15.94
CA MET A 100 -7.50 -2.45 14.48
C MET A 100 -8.42 -3.57 14.01
N VAL A 101 -8.38 -4.74 14.65
CA VAL A 101 -9.34 -5.82 14.36
C VAL A 101 -10.78 -5.34 14.59
N GLU A 102 -11.04 -4.69 15.73
CA GLU A 102 -12.37 -4.20 16.05
C GLU A 102 -12.84 -3.11 15.07
N TRP A 103 -11.97 -2.16 14.71
CA TRP A 103 -12.30 -1.09 13.78
C TRP A 103 -12.70 -1.63 12.41
N TYR A 104 -11.86 -2.49 11.82
CA TYR A 104 -12.11 -3.06 10.51
C TYR A 104 -13.37 -3.93 10.52
N PHE A 105 -13.56 -4.76 11.55
CA PHE A 105 -14.77 -5.57 11.68
C PHE A 105 -16.05 -4.72 11.74
N LYS A 106 -16.06 -3.66 12.56
CA LYS A 106 -17.19 -2.73 12.66
C LYS A 106 -17.44 -1.99 11.34
N SER A 107 -16.39 -1.48 10.71
CA SER A 107 -16.47 -0.77 9.43
C SER A 107 -17.05 -1.68 8.34
N HIS A 108 -16.48 -2.88 8.17
CA HIS A 108 -16.95 -3.86 7.20
C HIS A 108 -18.40 -4.31 7.45
N THR A 109 -18.80 -4.47 8.71
CA THR A 109 -20.19 -4.79 9.07
C THR A 109 -21.16 -3.70 8.59
N LEU A 110 -20.82 -2.42 8.82
CA LEU A 110 -21.63 -1.30 8.35
C LEU A 110 -21.74 -1.26 6.82
N LEU A 111 -20.64 -1.58 6.10
CA LEU A 111 -20.66 -1.65 4.63
C LEU A 111 -21.56 -2.78 4.11
N VAL A 112 -21.53 -3.95 4.76
CA VAL A 112 -22.43 -5.08 4.42
C VAL A 112 -23.90 -4.68 4.62
N GLU A 113 -24.22 -3.94 5.67
CA GLU A 113 -25.58 -3.44 5.92
C GLU A 113 -26.10 -2.51 4.81
N GLN A 114 -25.21 -1.86 4.05
CA GLN A 114 -25.58 -1.02 2.90
C GLN A 114 -25.92 -1.84 1.64
N ARG A 115 -25.69 -3.16 1.62
CA ARG A 115 -25.98 -4.05 0.48
C ARG A 115 -25.40 -3.55 -0.84
N LEU A 116 -24.12 -3.18 -0.81
CA LEU A 116 -23.41 -2.63 -1.96
C LEU A 116 -23.46 -3.59 -3.15
N GLN A 117 -23.81 -3.07 -4.32
CA GLN A 117 -23.92 -3.85 -5.56
C GLN A 117 -22.57 -3.91 -6.26
N LYS A 118 -22.08 -5.12 -6.57
CA LYS A 118 -20.78 -5.32 -7.25
C LYS A 118 -20.67 -4.52 -8.54
N GLU A 119 -21.72 -4.53 -9.36
CA GLU A 119 -21.75 -3.87 -10.68
C GLU A 119 -21.60 -2.35 -10.59
N LYS A 120 -21.85 -1.76 -9.41
CA LYS A 120 -21.72 -0.33 -9.17
C LYS A 120 -20.33 0.11 -8.75
N LEU A 121 -19.44 -0.82 -8.38
CA LEU A 121 -18.08 -0.47 -7.93
C LEU A 121 -17.29 0.31 -8.99
N SER A 122 -17.41 -0.08 -10.27
CA SER A 122 -16.74 0.63 -11.37
C SER A 122 -17.20 2.09 -11.49
N GLU A 123 -18.50 2.34 -11.34
CA GLU A 123 -19.07 3.70 -11.31
C GLU A 123 -18.61 4.48 -10.08
N VAL A 124 -18.60 3.83 -8.90
CA VAL A 124 -18.15 4.44 -7.65
C VAL A 124 -16.68 4.87 -7.73
N VAL A 125 -15.79 4.03 -8.26
CA VAL A 125 -14.37 4.38 -8.41
C VAL A 125 -14.19 5.51 -9.41
N ARG A 126 -14.87 5.46 -10.56
CA ARG A 126 -14.78 6.48 -11.60
C ARG A 126 -15.26 7.86 -11.12
N ASP A 127 -16.29 7.89 -10.29
CA ASP A 127 -16.87 9.13 -9.74
C ASP A 127 -16.12 9.65 -8.49
N SER A 128 -15.09 8.93 -8.01
CA SER A 128 -14.34 9.29 -6.80
C SER A 128 -13.16 10.20 -7.08
N ASP A 129 -12.61 10.80 -6.02
CA ASP A 129 -11.37 11.60 -6.06
C ASP A 129 -10.10 10.73 -5.91
N ALA A 130 -10.15 9.44 -6.24
CA ALA A 130 -9.00 8.56 -6.18
C ALA A 130 -7.87 9.07 -7.09
N CYS A 131 -6.66 9.16 -6.55
CA CYS A 131 -5.52 9.70 -7.29
C CYS A 131 -4.27 8.86 -7.01
N LEU A 132 -3.62 8.37 -8.07
CA LEU A 132 -2.32 7.71 -7.98
C LEU A 132 -1.20 8.76 -7.89
N ARG A 133 -0.10 8.40 -7.22
CA ARG A 133 1.10 9.24 -7.15
C ARG A 133 1.62 9.58 -8.54
N GLU A 134 2.20 10.76 -8.67
CA GLU A 134 2.83 11.17 -9.92
C GLU A 134 3.90 10.17 -10.35
N GLY A 135 3.94 9.82 -11.64
CA GLY A 135 4.88 8.83 -12.15
C GLY A 135 4.44 7.37 -11.95
N TYR A 136 3.16 7.10 -11.66
CA TYR A 136 2.63 5.72 -11.60
C TYR A 136 2.70 4.99 -12.94
N GLU A 137 2.40 5.64 -14.07
CA GLU A 137 2.47 5.02 -15.41
C GLU A 137 3.88 4.46 -15.69
N PRO A 138 4.97 5.26 -15.65
CA PRO A 138 6.31 4.73 -15.89
C PRO A 138 6.77 3.71 -14.85
N PHE A 139 6.23 3.76 -13.62
CA PHE A 139 6.51 2.76 -12.59
C PHE A 139 5.96 1.39 -13.01
N PHE A 140 4.67 1.30 -13.29
CA PHE A 140 4.01 0.05 -13.67
C PHE A 140 4.49 -0.47 -15.03
N ASP A 141 4.62 0.42 -16.02
CA ASP A 141 4.97 0.03 -17.40
C ASP A 141 6.39 -0.52 -17.49
N ARG A 142 7.35 0.07 -16.76
CA ARG A 142 8.72 -0.45 -16.72
C ARG A 142 8.78 -1.82 -16.06
N LEU A 143 8.08 -1.99 -14.93
CA LEU A 143 8.03 -3.28 -14.23
C LEU A 143 7.41 -4.35 -15.13
N GLN A 144 6.34 -4.02 -15.85
CA GLN A 144 5.72 -4.92 -16.82
C GLN A 144 6.62 -5.23 -18.03
N GLN A 145 7.29 -4.23 -18.59
CA GLN A 145 8.20 -4.38 -19.74
C GLN A 145 9.32 -5.40 -19.45
N HIS A 146 9.78 -5.45 -18.20
CA HIS A 146 10.82 -6.38 -17.75
C HIS A 146 10.26 -7.61 -17.01
N ASN A 147 8.93 -7.77 -16.98
CA ASN A 147 8.21 -8.85 -16.28
C ASN A 147 8.65 -9.02 -14.81
N VAL A 148 8.89 -7.89 -14.13
CA VAL A 148 9.23 -7.84 -12.71
C VAL A 148 7.95 -8.10 -11.90
N PRO A 149 7.90 -9.11 -11.02
CA PRO A 149 6.72 -9.37 -10.20
C PRO A 149 6.41 -8.19 -9.28
N VAL A 150 5.15 -7.76 -9.24
CA VAL A 150 4.66 -6.71 -8.36
C VAL A 150 3.60 -7.31 -7.43
N PHE A 151 3.89 -7.34 -6.14
CA PHE A 151 2.97 -7.81 -5.11
C PHE A 151 2.41 -6.61 -4.35
N ILE A 152 1.18 -6.21 -4.70
CA ILE A 152 0.44 -5.16 -4.00
C ILE A 152 -0.26 -5.81 -2.80
N PHE A 153 0.15 -5.44 -1.60
CA PHE A 153 -0.36 -6.00 -0.36
C PHE A 153 -0.99 -4.92 0.50
N SER A 154 -2.31 -4.81 0.39
CA SER A 154 -3.08 -3.71 0.96
C SER A 154 -3.96 -4.19 2.12
N ALA A 155 -4.11 -3.35 3.14
CA ALA A 155 -5.16 -3.49 4.15
C ALA A 155 -6.50 -2.88 3.70
N GLY A 156 -6.57 -2.27 2.51
CA GLY A 156 -7.74 -1.62 1.96
C GLY A 156 -8.82 -2.61 1.47
N LEU A 157 -9.59 -2.19 0.47
CA LEU A 157 -10.62 -3.00 -0.19
C LEU A 157 -10.11 -3.49 -1.55
N GLY A 158 -9.97 -4.80 -1.72
CA GLY A 158 -9.34 -5.41 -2.90
C GLY A 158 -10.03 -5.09 -4.21
N ASP A 159 -11.36 -5.23 -4.27
CA ASP A 159 -12.15 -4.95 -5.48
C ASP A 159 -12.08 -3.48 -5.90
N VAL A 160 -11.97 -2.56 -4.94
CA VAL A 160 -11.83 -1.12 -5.20
C VAL A 160 -10.42 -0.81 -5.72
N LEU A 161 -9.40 -1.38 -5.08
CA LEU A 161 -8.01 -1.27 -5.52
C LEU A 161 -7.84 -1.75 -6.96
N GLU A 162 -8.29 -2.97 -7.26
CA GLU A 162 -8.19 -3.56 -8.61
C GLU A 162 -8.88 -2.66 -9.65
N GLU A 163 -10.05 -2.13 -9.33
CA GLU A 163 -10.77 -1.23 -10.23
C GLU A 163 -10.02 0.09 -10.45
N ILE A 164 -9.35 0.67 -9.43
CA ILE A 164 -8.53 1.88 -9.58
C ILE A 164 -7.39 1.63 -10.58
N ILE A 165 -6.60 0.58 -10.37
CA ILE A 165 -5.44 0.29 -11.23
C ILE A 165 -5.87 -0.21 -12.63
N HIS A 166 -7.04 -0.84 -12.74
CA HIS A 166 -7.64 -1.22 -14.00
C HIS A 166 -8.09 0.00 -14.82
N GLN A 167 -8.83 0.93 -14.21
CA GLN A 167 -9.24 2.18 -14.87
C GLN A 167 -8.05 3.07 -15.24
N ALA A 168 -6.98 3.04 -14.44
CA ALA A 168 -5.72 3.72 -14.73
C ALA A 168 -4.87 3.03 -15.82
N GLY A 169 -5.28 1.86 -16.32
CA GLY A 169 -4.58 1.15 -17.40
C GLY A 169 -3.27 0.47 -17.00
N VAL A 170 -3.03 0.29 -15.69
CA VAL A 170 -1.77 -0.23 -15.14
C VAL A 170 -1.91 -1.57 -14.42
N TYR A 171 -3.09 -2.20 -14.50
CA TYR A 171 -3.30 -3.53 -13.95
C TYR A 171 -2.75 -4.62 -14.89
N HIS A 172 -1.43 -4.70 -14.95
CA HIS A 172 -0.69 -5.59 -15.84
C HIS A 172 -0.61 -7.03 -15.29
N PRO A 173 -0.35 -8.05 -16.14
CA PRO A 173 -0.28 -9.46 -15.72
C PRO A 173 0.79 -9.78 -14.66
N ASN A 174 1.82 -8.96 -14.52
CA ASN A 174 2.86 -9.10 -13.49
C ASN A 174 2.41 -8.60 -12.11
N VAL A 175 1.23 -7.97 -11.99
CA VAL A 175 0.69 -7.43 -10.75
C VAL A 175 -0.20 -8.45 -10.06
N LYS A 176 0.18 -8.83 -8.84
CA LYS A 176 -0.63 -9.63 -7.91
C LYS A 176 -1.15 -8.75 -6.79
N VAL A 177 -2.47 -8.74 -6.60
CA VAL A 177 -3.12 -8.04 -5.49
C VAL A 177 -3.49 -9.03 -4.38
N VAL A 178 -3.16 -8.67 -3.14
CA VAL A 178 -3.61 -9.31 -1.91
C VAL A 178 -4.18 -8.22 -1.01
N SER A 179 -5.47 -8.33 -0.68
CA SER A 179 -6.22 -7.33 0.07
C SER A 179 -7.51 -7.95 0.64
N ASN A 180 -8.33 -7.15 1.33
CA ASN A 180 -9.65 -7.57 1.79
C ASN A 180 -10.64 -7.54 0.62
N PHE A 181 -10.82 -8.69 -0.05
CA PHE A 181 -11.78 -8.82 -1.14
C PHE A 181 -13.20 -9.00 -0.62
N MET A 182 -14.14 -8.30 -1.23
CA MET A 182 -15.56 -8.41 -0.97
C MET A 182 -16.09 -9.78 -1.40
N ASP A 183 -17.02 -10.30 -0.61
CA ASP A 183 -17.81 -11.47 -0.93
C ASP A 183 -19.24 -11.04 -1.28
N PHE A 184 -19.69 -11.41 -2.46
CA PHE A 184 -21.00 -11.05 -3.00
C PHE A 184 -21.90 -12.28 -3.06
N ASP A 185 -23.20 -12.09 -2.83
CA ASP A 185 -24.19 -13.13 -2.98
C ASP A 185 -24.57 -13.39 -4.45
N GLU A 186 -25.54 -14.27 -4.68
CA GLU A 186 -26.03 -14.63 -6.02
C GLU A 186 -26.66 -13.47 -6.78
N ASN A 187 -27.11 -12.42 -6.07
CA ASN A 187 -27.69 -11.21 -6.65
C ASN A 187 -26.65 -10.10 -6.85
N GLY A 188 -25.38 -10.34 -6.48
CA GLY A 188 -24.32 -9.34 -6.55
C GLY A 188 -24.32 -8.35 -5.38
N GLU A 189 -25.02 -8.64 -4.28
CA GLU A 189 -25.01 -7.81 -3.07
C GLU A 189 -23.87 -8.20 -2.13
N LEU A 190 -23.18 -7.21 -1.57
CA LEU A 190 -22.13 -7.42 -0.58
C LEU A 190 -22.70 -8.15 0.64
N ARG A 191 -22.15 -9.32 0.96
CA ARG A 191 -22.55 -10.13 2.13
C ARG A 191 -21.43 -10.30 3.16
N GLY A 192 -20.19 -9.97 2.81
CA GLY A 192 -19.04 -10.12 3.70
C GLY A 192 -17.71 -9.89 2.99
N PHE A 193 -16.63 -10.38 3.58
CA PHE A 193 -15.27 -10.30 3.05
C PHE A 193 -14.64 -11.70 3.03
N LYS A 194 -13.81 -11.97 2.03
CA LYS A 194 -13.19 -13.27 1.80
C LYS A 194 -11.93 -13.43 2.62
N GLY A 195 -11.71 -14.67 3.09
CA GLY A 195 -10.48 -15.05 3.76
C GLY A 195 -10.33 -14.41 5.15
N GLU A 196 -9.09 -14.23 5.56
CA GLU A 196 -8.77 -13.58 6.83
C GLU A 196 -8.56 -12.08 6.64
N LEU A 197 -9.05 -11.30 7.60
CA LEU A 197 -8.89 -9.85 7.63
C LEU A 197 -7.41 -9.47 7.55
N ILE A 198 -7.09 -8.54 6.66
CA ILE A 198 -5.81 -7.84 6.60
C ILE A 198 -6.04 -6.43 7.16
N HIS A 199 -5.29 -6.07 8.18
CA HIS A 199 -5.23 -4.71 8.72
C HIS A 199 -3.76 -4.27 8.81
N VAL A 200 -3.54 -2.99 9.15
CA VAL A 200 -2.21 -2.36 9.12
C VAL A 200 -1.12 -3.09 9.92
N PHE A 201 -1.45 -3.90 10.94
CA PHE A 201 -0.47 -4.55 11.84
C PHE A 201 -0.37 -6.08 11.69
N ASN A 202 -1.09 -6.72 10.76
CA ASN A 202 -1.02 -8.18 10.56
C ASN A 202 -0.54 -8.59 9.16
N LYS A 203 0.12 -7.66 8.44
CA LYS A 203 0.69 -7.96 7.13
C LYS A 203 1.74 -9.07 7.20
N HIS A 204 2.45 -9.22 8.33
CA HIS A 204 3.29 -10.39 8.59
C HIS A 204 2.57 -11.73 8.31
N ASP A 205 1.39 -11.93 8.90
CA ASP A 205 0.62 -13.18 8.77
C ASP A 205 0.17 -13.41 7.34
N GLY A 206 -0.30 -12.34 6.67
CA GLY A 206 -0.69 -12.43 5.27
C GLY A 206 0.50 -12.71 4.34
N ALA A 207 1.68 -12.16 4.61
CA ALA A 207 2.88 -12.48 3.85
C ALA A 207 3.24 -13.97 3.97
N LEU A 208 3.17 -14.54 5.18
CA LEU A 208 3.42 -15.97 5.43
C LEU A 208 2.36 -16.89 4.82
N ARG A 209 1.12 -16.42 4.66
CA ARG A 209 0.06 -17.20 3.96
C ARG A 209 0.28 -17.29 2.46
N ASN A 210 0.99 -16.33 1.86
CA ASN A 210 1.26 -16.27 0.43
C ASN A 210 2.53 -17.03 0.00
N THR A 211 2.93 -18.06 0.76
CA THR A 211 4.14 -18.86 0.45
C THR A 211 4.12 -19.50 -0.94
N GLU A 212 2.96 -19.82 -1.51
CA GLU A 212 2.88 -20.36 -2.86
C GLU A 212 3.31 -19.33 -3.91
N TYR A 213 2.88 -18.07 -3.77
CA TYR A 213 3.35 -16.97 -4.62
C TYR A 213 4.86 -16.77 -4.46
N PHE A 214 5.34 -16.64 -3.22
CA PHE A 214 6.77 -16.40 -2.98
C PHE A 214 7.68 -17.57 -3.38
N LYS A 215 7.16 -18.80 -3.46
CA LYS A 215 7.87 -19.94 -4.05
C LYS A 215 8.00 -19.84 -5.57
N GLN A 216 7.01 -19.25 -6.25
CA GLN A 216 7.05 -19.03 -7.71
C GLN A 216 8.06 -17.93 -8.08
N VAL A 217 8.22 -16.92 -7.22
CA VAL A 217 9.17 -15.81 -7.41
C VAL A 217 10.44 -15.95 -6.55
N LYS A 218 10.80 -17.17 -6.16
CA LYS A 218 11.92 -17.44 -5.23
C LYS A 218 13.30 -16.96 -5.72
N ASP A 219 13.45 -16.84 -7.04
CA ASP A 219 14.70 -16.40 -7.68
C ASP A 219 14.78 -14.85 -7.71
N ASN A 220 13.66 -14.16 -7.46
CA ASN A 220 13.58 -12.71 -7.33
C ASN A 220 14.04 -12.23 -5.94
N CYS A 221 15.28 -12.51 -5.57
CA CYS A 221 15.83 -12.26 -4.23
C CYS A 221 16.21 -10.80 -3.93
N ASN A 222 16.00 -9.86 -4.85
CA ASN A 222 16.17 -8.42 -4.65
C ASN A 222 14.80 -7.75 -4.54
N ILE A 223 14.50 -7.12 -3.41
CA ILE A 223 13.16 -6.58 -3.10
C ILE A 223 13.22 -5.07 -2.95
N VAL A 224 12.41 -4.37 -3.74
CA VAL A 224 12.02 -2.98 -3.44
C VAL A 224 10.72 -3.03 -2.66
N LEU A 225 10.75 -2.60 -1.40
CA LEU A 225 9.59 -2.53 -0.53
C LEU A 225 9.13 -1.08 -0.40
N LEU A 226 7.86 -0.81 -0.72
CA LEU A 226 7.24 0.51 -0.58
C LEU A 226 6.10 0.45 0.45
N GLY A 227 6.05 1.38 1.40
CA GLY A 227 4.97 1.47 2.37
C GLY A 227 4.87 2.86 2.98
N ASP A 228 3.76 3.17 3.65
CA ASP A 228 3.56 4.46 4.34
C ASP A 228 3.36 4.28 5.85
N SER A 229 3.20 3.05 6.33
CA SER A 229 3.06 2.68 7.74
C SER A 229 4.27 1.89 8.25
N LEU A 230 4.39 1.72 9.57
CA LEU A 230 5.42 0.83 10.12
C LEU A 230 5.06 -0.66 9.99
N GLY A 231 3.77 -0.99 9.81
CA GLY A 231 3.35 -2.37 9.62
C GLY A 231 3.69 -2.93 8.23
N ASP A 232 3.96 -2.04 7.27
CA ASP A 232 4.37 -2.42 5.91
C ASP A 232 5.77 -3.03 5.85
N LEU A 233 6.60 -2.77 6.87
CA LEU A 233 7.96 -3.31 6.96
C LEU A 233 8.00 -4.84 6.98
N ASN A 234 6.88 -5.49 7.31
CA ASN A 234 6.69 -6.93 7.40
C ASN A 234 6.09 -7.57 6.14
N MET A 235 5.80 -6.79 5.08
CA MET A 235 5.20 -7.33 3.85
C MET A 235 6.11 -8.32 3.10
N ALA A 236 7.43 -8.26 3.34
CA ALA A 236 8.41 -9.14 2.73
C ALA A 236 8.72 -10.40 3.56
N ASP A 237 8.07 -10.61 4.71
CA ASP A 237 8.41 -11.72 5.63
C ASP A 237 8.13 -13.12 5.04
N GLY A 238 7.29 -13.19 4.00
CA GLY A 238 7.03 -14.41 3.25
C GLY A 238 8.09 -14.77 2.20
N VAL A 239 9.06 -13.89 1.95
CA VAL A 239 10.09 -14.10 0.92
C VAL A 239 11.16 -15.07 1.44
N PRO A 240 11.39 -16.22 0.76
CA PRO A 240 12.25 -17.27 1.30
C PRO A 240 13.74 -16.93 1.31
N ASN A 241 14.22 -16.19 0.29
CA ASN A 241 15.62 -15.81 0.14
C ASN A 241 15.71 -14.34 -0.24
N VAL A 242 16.36 -13.54 0.62
CA VAL A 242 16.58 -12.11 0.40
C VAL A 242 18.09 -11.88 0.27
N GLU A 243 18.55 -11.48 -0.92
CA GLU A 243 19.92 -11.01 -1.13
C GLU A 243 20.03 -9.52 -0.81
N ASN A 244 19.10 -8.71 -1.31
CA ASN A 244 19.03 -7.28 -1.06
C ASN A 244 17.57 -6.87 -0.83
N ILE A 245 17.31 -6.01 0.16
CA ILE A 245 16.01 -5.38 0.35
C ILE A 245 16.23 -3.88 0.56
N LEU A 246 15.51 -3.07 -0.21
CA LEU A 246 15.48 -1.61 -0.08
C LEU A 246 14.09 -1.21 0.37
N LYS A 247 13.98 -0.62 1.56
CA LYS A 247 12.71 -0.17 2.12
C LYS A 247 12.55 1.34 1.94
N ILE A 248 11.50 1.75 1.24
CA ILE A 248 11.15 3.15 1.00
C ILE A 248 9.83 3.45 1.71
N GLY A 249 9.88 4.40 2.65
CA GLY A 249 8.76 4.78 3.51
C GLY A 249 8.18 6.14 3.15
N PHE A 250 6.89 6.23 2.81
CA PHE A 250 6.20 7.50 2.60
C PHE A 250 5.69 8.04 3.95
N LEU A 251 6.28 9.14 4.43
CA LEU A 251 5.85 9.80 5.65
C LEU A 251 4.94 10.98 5.30
N ASN A 252 3.64 10.69 5.22
CA ASN A 252 2.65 11.64 4.71
C ASN A 252 2.12 12.63 5.76
N ASP A 253 2.08 12.25 7.04
CA ASP A 253 1.50 13.05 8.12
C ASP A 253 2.27 12.87 9.44
N LYS A 254 2.09 13.80 10.39
CA LYS A 254 2.76 13.84 11.71
C LYS A 254 4.28 13.68 11.60
N VAL A 255 4.87 14.41 10.67
CA VAL A 255 6.31 14.32 10.33
C VAL A 255 7.18 14.53 11.56
N GLU A 256 6.92 15.58 12.34
CA GLU A 256 7.72 15.94 13.52
C GLU A 256 7.75 14.82 14.56
N ASP A 257 6.62 14.12 14.76
CA ASP A 257 6.50 13.05 15.76
C ASP A 257 7.06 11.70 15.27
N ARG A 258 7.06 11.46 13.95
CA ARG A 258 7.27 10.12 13.38
C ARG A 258 8.56 9.97 12.60
N LEU A 259 9.18 11.07 12.15
CA LEU A 259 10.33 11.02 11.24
C LEU A 259 11.48 10.18 11.80
N GLU A 260 11.82 10.34 13.07
CA GLU A 260 12.91 9.58 13.69
C GLU A 260 12.65 8.06 13.64
N LYS A 261 11.44 7.64 14.00
CA LYS A 261 11.05 6.21 13.97
C LYS A 261 11.04 5.66 12.54
N TYR A 262 10.69 6.49 11.55
CA TYR A 262 10.74 6.11 10.14
C TYR A 262 12.19 5.98 9.66
N LEU A 263 13.07 6.90 10.03
CA LEU A 263 14.50 6.84 9.68
C LEU A 263 15.22 5.66 10.31
N ASP A 264 14.75 5.18 11.47
CA ASP A 264 15.26 3.95 12.09
C ASP A 264 14.80 2.67 11.40
N SER A 265 13.71 2.73 10.63
CA SER A 265 13.02 1.54 10.13
C SER A 265 13.05 1.38 8.61
N TYR A 266 13.09 2.50 7.88
CA TYR A 266 13.16 2.57 6.42
C TYR A 266 14.54 3.07 5.99
N ASP A 267 15.06 2.53 4.88
CA ASP A 267 16.35 2.96 4.34
C ASP A 267 16.24 4.36 3.70
N ILE A 268 15.12 4.63 3.04
CA ILE A 268 14.76 5.95 2.47
C ILE A 268 13.38 6.36 2.99
N VAL A 269 13.27 7.58 3.51
CA VAL A 269 12.00 8.18 3.94
C VAL A 269 11.65 9.35 3.02
N LEU A 270 10.45 9.33 2.46
CA LEU A 270 9.90 10.35 1.57
C LEU A 270 8.84 11.17 2.33
N VAL A 271 9.22 12.36 2.78
CA VAL A 271 8.38 13.22 3.62
C VAL A 271 7.48 14.08 2.74
N LYS A 272 6.15 13.89 2.87
CA LYS A 272 5.13 14.64 2.11
C LYS A 272 5.41 14.71 0.61
N ASP A 273 6.08 13.69 0.08
CA ASP A 273 6.23 13.50 -1.36
C ASP A 273 4.88 12.99 -1.90
N GLU A 274 4.48 13.32 -3.12
CA GLU A 274 3.26 12.81 -3.80
C GLU A 274 3.62 12.15 -5.14
N THR A 275 4.90 11.80 -5.32
CA THR A 275 5.48 11.25 -6.54
C THR A 275 6.08 9.87 -6.30
N LEU A 276 6.34 9.13 -7.38
CA LEU A 276 7.16 7.92 -7.42
C LEU A 276 8.52 8.19 -8.08
N ASP A 277 9.00 9.43 -8.10
CA ASP A 277 10.24 9.80 -8.80
C ASP A 277 11.46 9.06 -8.24
N VAL A 278 11.57 8.95 -6.92
CA VAL A 278 12.66 8.22 -6.26
C VAL A 278 12.60 6.72 -6.56
N PRO A 279 11.46 6.02 -6.35
CA PRO A 279 11.31 4.64 -6.82
C PRO A 279 11.63 4.46 -8.31
N ASN A 280 11.13 5.34 -9.18
CA ASN A 280 11.36 5.27 -10.62
C ASN A 280 12.82 5.48 -11.01
N SER A 281 13.54 6.40 -10.36
CA SER A 281 14.95 6.65 -10.65
C SER A 281 15.83 5.48 -10.21
N ILE A 282 15.49 4.82 -9.11
CA ILE A 282 16.12 3.58 -8.66
C ILE A 282 15.85 2.46 -9.66
N LEU A 283 14.59 2.23 -10.03
CA LEU A 283 14.22 1.22 -11.03
C LEU A 283 14.94 1.46 -12.35
N GLN A 284 15.04 2.69 -12.83
CA GLN A 284 15.77 3.05 -14.05
C GLN A 284 17.26 2.69 -14.03
N LYS A 285 17.88 2.55 -12.84
CA LYS A 285 19.26 2.07 -12.73
C LYS A 285 19.35 0.54 -12.70
N ILE A 286 18.33 -0.13 -12.15
CA ILE A 286 18.30 -1.59 -12.03
C ILE A 286 17.86 -2.24 -13.35
N ILE A 287 16.87 -1.66 -14.05
CA ILE A 287 16.20 -2.20 -15.25
C ILE A 287 16.00 -1.17 -16.37
#